data_AF-A0A183TEM0-F1
#
_entry.id   AF-A0A183TEM0-F1
#
_cell.length_a   1.000
_cell.length_b   1.000
_cell.length_c   1.000
_cell.angle_alpha   90.00
_cell.angle_beta   90.00
_cell.angle_gamma   90.00
#
_symmetry.space_group_name_H-M   'P 1'
#
loop_
_entity.id
_entity.type
_entity.pdbx_description
1 polymer ?
#
loop_
_entity_poly.entity_id
_entity_poly.type
_entity_poly.pdbx_seq_one_letter_code
_entity_poly.pdbx_strand_id
1 'polypeptide(L)'
;MQAPTRVSTTTVHDLLFADDCALNTVPEEDMQRSMDLFAEGCADFGLTISTAKTVVMHQPTPSAVYNAPRINVNGAQLKNV
;
A
#
# COMPACT_ATOMS: atom_id res chain seq x y z
N MET A 1 6.01 35.39 25.21
CA MET A 1 6.35 33.96 25.35
C MET A 1 6.34 33.35 23.96
N GLN A 2 7.47 32.81 23.48
CA GLN A 2 7.54 32.15 22.18
C GLN A 2 7.88 30.68 22.43
N ALA A 3 7.01 29.78 22.00
CA ALA A 3 7.21 28.35 22.14
C ALA A 3 8.21 27.86 21.08
N PRO A 4 9.25 27.08 21.45
CA PRO A 4 10.17 26.51 20.48
C PRO A 4 9.44 25.44 19.67
N THR A 5 9.41 25.58 18.35
CA THR A 5 8.91 24.54 17.44
C THR A 5 10.08 23.63 17.09
N ARG A 6 10.01 22.35 17.49
CA ARG A 6 11.01 21.34 17.06
C ARG A 6 10.51 20.70 15.76
N VAL A 7 11.19 20.99 14.66
CA VAL A 7 11.04 20.24 13.40
C VAL A 7 12.01 19.07 13.46
N SER A 8 11.49 17.84 13.35
CA SER A 8 12.31 16.63 13.27
C SER A 8 12.30 16.15 11.83
N THR A 9 13.46 16.19 11.18
CA THR A 9 13.65 15.67 9.84
C THR A 9 14.11 14.23 9.96
N THR A 10 13.23 13.28 9.69
CA THR A 10 13.59 11.86 9.59
C THR A 10 14.05 11.59 8.17
N THR A 11 15.35 11.39 7.97
CA THR A 11 15.89 10.93 6.70
C THR A 11 15.93 9.40 6.74
N VAL A 12 15.08 8.75 5.93
CA VAL A 12 15.14 7.28 5.77
C VAL A 12 16.23 7.00 4.75
N HIS A 13 17.40 6.57 5.25
CA HIS A 13 18.63 6.50 4.48
C HIS A 13 18.79 5.25 3.61
N ASP A 14 17.93 4.25 3.77
CA ASP A 14 17.86 3.08 2.90
C ASP A 14 16.52 2.39 3.13
N LEU A 15 15.56 2.62 2.23
CA LEU A 15 14.42 1.72 2.12
C LEU A 15 14.91 0.54 1.27
N LEU A 16 15.62 -0.41 1.91
CA LEU A 16 15.83 -1.75 1.35
C LEU A 16 14.49 -2.49 1.32
N PHE A 17 13.52 -1.97 0.56
CA PHE A 17 12.53 -2.85 -0.02
C PHE A 17 13.30 -3.65 -1.06
N ALA A 18 13.34 -4.98 -0.90
CA ALA A 18 13.44 -5.81 -2.09
C ALA A 18 12.42 -5.26 -3.11
N ASP A 19 12.73 -5.31 -4.41
CA ASP A 19 11.88 -4.77 -5.50
C ASP A 19 10.39 -5.17 -5.33
N ASP A 20 10.12 -6.26 -4.60
CA ASP A 20 8.80 -6.79 -4.26
C ASP A 20 8.43 -6.67 -2.76
N CYS A 21 7.22 -6.15 -2.51
CA CYS A 21 6.54 -6.12 -1.22
C CYS A 21 5.24 -6.94 -1.27
N ALA A 22 4.87 -7.59 -0.16
CA ALA A 22 3.55 -8.19 0.04
C ALA A 22 2.84 -7.55 1.24
N LEU A 23 1.63 -7.04 1.03
CA LEU A 23 0.75 -6.50 2.07
C LEU A 23 -0.31 -7.54 2.42
N ASN A 24 -0.47 -7.84 3.70
CA ASN A 24 -1.45 -8.81 4.19
C ASN A 24 -2.43 -8.13 5.13
N THR A 25 -3.68 -7.98 4.70
CA THR A 25 -4.79 -7.51 5.54
C THR A 25 -6.01 -8.41 5.32
N VAL A 26 -6.92 -8.44 6.29
CA VAL A 26 -8.08 -9.35 6.25
C VAL A 26 -9.27 -8.72 5.50
N PRO A 27 -9.75 -7.52 5.86
CA PRO A 27 -10.87 -6.93 5.13
C PRO A 27 -10.39 -6.12 3.92
N GLU A 28 -11.20 -6.13 2.85
CA GLU A 28 -10.92 -5.40 1.61
C GLU A 28 -10.75 -3.89 1.84
N GLU A 29 -11.51 -3.30 2.76
CA GLU A 29 -11.35 -1.89 3.14
C GLU A 29 -9.96 -1.59 3.73
N ASP A 30 -9.40 -2.52 4.50
CA ASP A 30 -8.04 -2.37 5.01
C ASP A 30 -7.00 -2.68 3.94
N MET A 31 -7.29 -3.55 2.95
CA MET A 31 -6.43 -3.71 1.77
C MET A 31 -6.32 -2.39 1.01
N GLN A 32 -7.45 -1.72 0.75
CA GLN A 32 -7.45 -0.43 0.06
C GLN A 32 -6.71 0.63 0.88
N ARG A 33 -7.02 0.76 2.19
CA ARG A 33 -6.34 1.71 3.08
C ARG A 33 -4.83 1.46 3.15
N SER A 34 -4.41 0.20 3.27
CA SER A 34 -2.98 -0.15 3.29
C SER A 34 -2.31 0.17 1.96
N MET A 35 -2.99 -0.03 0.85
CA MET A 35 -2.48 0.29 -0.49
C MET A 35 -2.36 1.81 -0.67
N ASP A 36 -3.32 2.59 -0.20
CA ASP A 36 -3.29 4.06 -0.25
C ASP A 36 -2.12 4.61 0.57
N LEU A 37 -1.93 4.13 1.80
CA LEU A 37 -0.79 4.50 2.66
C LEU A 37 0.55 4.09 2.05
N PHE A 38 0.61 2.91 1.43
CA PHE A 38 1.81 2.46 0.74
C PHE A 38 2.12 3.33 -0.47
N ALA A 39 1.10 3.74 -1.24
CA ALA A 39 1.26 4.64 -2.38
C ALA A 39 1.73 6.04 -1.96
N GLU A 40 1.18 6.58 -0.88
CA GLU A 40 1.63 7.85 -0.28
C GLU A 40 3.08 7.75 0.19
N GLY A 41 3.43 6.71 0.95
CA GLY A 41 4.81 6.49 1.38
C GLY A 41 5.78 6.32 0.22
N CYS A 42 5.41 5.56 -0.82
CA CYS A 42 6.22 5.46 -2.04
C CYS A 42 6.45 6.84 -2.69
N ALA A 43 5.42 7.68 -2.78
CA ALA A 43 5.54 9.03 -3.34
C ALA A 43 6.49 9.91 -2.52
N ASP A 44 6.42 9.85 -1.18
CA ASP A 44 7.31 10.57 -0.27
C ASP A 44 8.79 10.16 -0.45
N PHE A 45 9.04 8.91 -0.80
CA PHE A 45 10.39 8.40 -1.13
C PHE A 45 10.77 8.54 -2.60
N GLY A 46 9.94 9.17 -3.44
CA GLY A 46 10.19 9.30 -4.88
C GLY A 46 10.11 7.98 -5.65
N LEU A 47 9.48 6.96 -5.08
CA LEU A 47 9.26 5.66 -5.69
C LEU A 47 7.95 5.64 -6.49
N THR A 48 7.93 4.85 -7.57
CA THR A 48 6.73 4.63 -8.39
C THR A 48 6.29 3.17 -8.28
N ILE A 49 5.03 2.95 -7.94
CA ILE A 49 4.44 1.62 -7.90
C ILE A 49 4.09 1.17 -9.32
N SER A 50 4.55 -0.03 -9.70
CA SER A 50 4.18 -0.64 -10.98
C SER A 50 2.85 -1.38 -10.87
N THR A 51 1.75 -0.72 -11.23
CA THR A 51 0.40 -1.33 -11.28
C THR A 51 0.30 -2.53 -12.24
N ALA A 52 1.23 -2.68 -13.17
CA ALA A 52 1.33 -3.82 -14.07
C ALA A 52 1.93 -5.07 -13.39
N LYS A 53 2.81 -4.88 -12.39
CA LYS A 53 3.44 -5.96 -11.61
C LYS A 53 2.69 -6.27 -10.32
N THR A 54 2.04 -5.27 -9.74
CA THR A 54 1.28 -5.43 -8.50
C THR A 54 0.00 -6.22 -8.76
N VAL A 55 -0.24 -7.23 -7.92
CA VAL A 55 -1.42 -8.08 -7.99
C VAL A 55 -2.08 -8.19 -6.63
N VAL A 56 -3.40 -8.44 -6.64
CA VAL A 56 -4.21 -8.64 -5.44
C VAL A 56 -4.50 -10.12 -5.30
N MET A 57 -4.11 -10.69 -4.17
CA MET A 57 -4.40 -12.07 -3.80
C MET A 57 -5.58 -12.06 -2.83
N HIS A 58 -6.62 -12.84 -3.12
CA HIS A 58 -7.73 -13.05 -2.19
C HIS A 58 -7.95 -14.53 -1.95
N GLN A 59 -7.71 -14.95 -0.72
CA GLN A 59 -7.96 -16.31 -0.28
C GLN A 59 -9.24 -16.35 0.56
N PRO A 60 -10.42 -16.63 -0.04
CA PRO A 60 -11.66 -16.72 0.70
C PRO A 60 -11.64 -17.93 1.65
N THR A 61 -12.41 -17.85 2.73
CA THR A 61 -12.71 -19.04 3.53
C THR A 61 -13.50 -20.05 2.69
N PRO A 62 -13.37 -21.37 2.94
CA PRO A 62 -13.95 -22.41 2.07
C PRO A 62 -15.47 -22.32 1.86
N SER A 63 -16.18 -21.69 2.79
CA SER A 63 -17.64 -21.52 2.76
C SER A 63 -18.10 -20.11 2.36
N ALA A 64 -17.17 -19.18 2.11
CA ALA A 64 -17.51 -17.82 1.72
C ALA A 64 -17.82 -17.75 0.22
N VAL A 65 -18.82 -16.92 -0.13
CA VAL A 65 -19.03 -16.51 -1.52
C VAL A 65 -17.81 -15.69 -1.95
N TYR A 66 -17.17 -16.11 -3.05
CA TYR A 66 -16.04 -15.38 -3.59
C TYR A 66 -16.52 -14.08 -4.24
N ASN A 67 -16.05 -12.96 -3.69
CA ASN A 67 -16.12 -11.65 -4.31
C ASN A 67 -14.69 -11.22 -4.64
N ALA A 68 -14.46 -10.83 -5.89
CA ALA A 68 -13.15 -10.36 -6.31
C ALA A 68 -12.90 -8.97 -5.69
N PRO A 69 -11.80 -8.76 -4.95
CA PRO A 69 -11.50 -7.45 -4.39
C PRO A 69 -11.31 -6.41 -5.48
N ARG A 70 -11.62 -5.16 -5.15
CA ARG A 70 -11.52 -4.01 -6.05
C ARG A 70 -10.57 -2.99 -5.45
N ILE A 71 -9.27 -3.27 -5.55
CA ILE A 71 -8.23 -2.39 -5.04
C ILE A 71 -7.73 -1.46 -6.15
N ASN A 72 -7.63 -0.17 -5.85
CA ASN A 72 -7.16 0.86 -6.74
C ASN A 72 -5.85 1.49 -6.25
N VAL A 73 -5.00 1.91 -7.17
CA VAL A 73 -3.80 2.70 -6.93
C VAL A 73 -3.78 3.84 -7.94
N ASN A 74 -3.72 5.09 -7.47
CA ASN A 74 -3.68 6.27 -8.35
C ASN A 74 -4.82 6.29 -9.40
N GLY A 75 -6.00 5.79 -9.03
CA GLY A 75 -7.16 5.69 -9.91
C GLY A 75 -7.16 4.50 -10.89
N ALA A 76 -6.13 3.67 -10.90
CA ALA A 76 -6.07 2.43 -11.69
C ALA A 76 -6.39 1.21 -10.80
N GLN A 77 -7.24 0.31 -11.28
CA GLN A 77 -7.57 -0.92 -10.57
C GLN A 77 -6.46 -1.97 -10.76
N LEU A 78 -6.05 -2.62 -9.68
CA LEU A 78 -5.07 -3.70 -9.69
C LEU A 78 -5.70 -5.01 -10.19
N LYS A 79 -4.86 -5.88 -10.76
CA LYS A 79 -5.29 -7.21 -11.21
C LYS A 79 -5.41 -8.16 -10.02
N ASN A 80 -6.48 -8.95 -9.99
CA ASN A 80 -6.59 -10.10 -9.08
C ASN A 80 -5.88 -11.32 -9.69
N VAL A 81 -5.32 -12.18 -8.83
CA VAL A 81 -4.80 -13.52 -9.18
C VAL A 81 -5.82 -14.59 -8.82
#